data_AF-A0A1V1NU45-F1
#
_entry.id   AF-A0A1V1NU45-F1
#
_cell.length_a   1.000
_cell.length_b   1.000
_cell.length_c   1.000
_cell.angle_alpha   90.00
_cell.angle_beta   90.00
_cell.angle_gamma   90.00
#
_symmetry.space_group_name_H-M   'P 1'
#
loop_
_entity.id
_entity.type
_entity.pdbx_description
1 polymer ?
#
loop_
_entity_poly.entity_id
_entity_poly.type
_entity_poly.pdbx_seq_one_letter_code
_entity_poly.pdbx_strand_id
1 'polypeptide(L)'
;MKDLLLIGWDGADWDVINPLLDAGKMPNLENLVNHGVIGDLATLYPELSPMLWTSIATGKRAYKHGIYGFSEPTPDGRSIRPISNLSRKTKAIWNILTQEGIPCHVIGWWPS
;
A
#
# COMPACT_ATOMS: atom_id res chain seq x y z
N MET A 1 2.96 -4.51 -24.32
CA MET A 1 2.61 -4.49 -22.90
C MET A 1 1.95 -3.14 -22.62
N LYS A 2 0.91 -3.07 -21.78
CA LYS A 2 0.36 -1.78 -21.34
C LYS A 2 1.05 -1.36 -20.05
N ASP A 3 1.20 -0.07 -19.84
CA ASP A 3 1.68 0.47 -18.57
C ASP A 3 0.64 0.22 -17.48
N LEU A 4 1.12 -0.07 -16.26
CA LEU A 4 0.29 -0.29 -15.08
C LEU A 4 0.54 0.83 -14.07
N LEU A 5 -0.54 1.45 -13.59
CA LEU A 5 -0.50 2.42 -12.51
C LEU A 5 -1.27 1.87 -11.30
N LEU A 6 -0.59 1.79 -10.16
CA LEU A 6 -1.20 1.50 -8.86
C LEU A 6 -1.18 2.78 -8.03
N ILE A 7 -2.36 3.22 -7.58
CA ILE A 7 -2.51 4.40 -6.71
C ILE A 7 -2.89 3.90 -5.32
N GLY A 8 -2.07 4.24 -4.33
CA GLY A 8 -2.43 4.12 -2.92
C GLY A 8 -3.11 5.41 -2.47
N TRP A 9 -4.33 5.32 -1.96
CA TRP A 9 -5.07 6.44 -1.40
C TRP A 9 -5.37 6.17 0.08
N ASP A 10 -4.61 6.82 0.96
CA ASP A 10 -4.81 6.69 2.42
C ASP A 10 -6.12 7.35 2.86
N GLY A 11 -6.88 6.67 3.71
CA GLY A 11 -8.18 7.15 4.20
C GLY A 11 -9.30 7.24 3.15
N ALA A 12 -9.16 6.56 2.01
CA ALA A 12 -10.16 6.53 0.94
C ALA A 12 -11.39 5.68 1.30
N ASP A 13 -12.25 6.24 2.14
CA ASP A 13 -13.45 5.55 2.63
C ASP A 13 -14.67 5.77 1.71
N TRP A 14 -15.38 4.69 1.40
CA TRP A 14 -16.59 4.74 0.56
C TRP A 14 -17.73 5.54 1.20
N ASP A 15 -17.81 5.61 2.53
CA ASP A 15 -18.81 6.41 3.23
C ASP A 15 -18.60 7.91 3.01
N VAL A 16 -17.37 8.33 2.67
CA VAL A 16 -17.05 9.71 2.28
C VAL A 16 -17.13 9.91 0.77
N ILE A 17 -16.64 8.94 0.00
CA ILE A 17 -16.56 9.02 -1.46
C ILE A 17 -17.96 8.97 -2.10
N ASN A 18 -18.85 8.08 -1.66
CA ASN A 18 -20.16 7.91 -2.28
C ASN A 18 -21.02 9.19 -2.26
N PRO A 19 -21.17 9.91 -1.12
CA PRO A 19 -21.89 11.18 -1.12
C PRO A 19 -21.29 12.25 -2.04
N LEU A 20 -19.97 12.22 -2.26
CA LEU A 20 -19.29 13.15 -3.16
C LEU A 20 -19.49 12.77 -4.64
N LEU A 21 -19.56 11.47 -4.95
CA LEU A 21 -19.94 10.98 -6.27
C LEU A 21 -21.39 11.39 -6.58
N ASP A 22 -22.33 11.13 -5.68
CA ASP A 22 -23.75 11.49 -5.84
C ASP A 22 -23.97 13.00 -6.04
N ALA A 23 -23.13 13.82 -5.40
CA ALA A 23 -23.14 15.27 -5.55
C ALA A 23 -22.44 15.78 -6.83
N GLY A 24 -21.93 14.89 -7.70
CA GLY A 24 -21.21 15.24 -8.92
C GLY A 24 -19.85 15.90 -8.68
N LYS A 25 -19.26 15.73 -7.48
CA LYS A 25 -18.01 16.42 -7.07
C LYS A 25 -16.75 15.64 -7.43
N MET A 26 -16.86 14.42 -7.92
CA MET A 26 -15.73 13.54 -8.23
C MET A 26 -15.81 12.94 -9.65
N PRO A 27 -15.92 13.76 -10.70
CA PRO A 27 -16.23 13.29 -12.06
C PRO A 27 -15.21 12.29 -12.63
N ASN A 28 -13.92 12.43 -12.27
CA ASN A 28 -12.88 11.50 -12.72
C ASN A 28 -12.99 10.13 -12.06
N LEU A 29 -13.32 10.09 -10.76
CA LEU A 29 -13.52 8.83 -10.03
C LEU A 29 -14.82 8.16 -10.45
N GLU A 30 -15.89 8.94 -10.63
CA GLU A 30 -17.17 8.47 -11.16
C GLU A 30 -16.98 7.78 -12.51
N ASN A 31 -16.23 8.42 -13.43
CA ASN A 31 -15.90 7.83 -14.72
C ASN A 31 -15.12 6.50 -14.59
N LEU A 32 -14.18 6.41 -13.64
CA LEU A 32 -13.41 5.19 -13.39
C LEU A 32 -14.27 4.05 -12.84
N VAL A 33 -15.18 4.35 -11.91
CA VAL A 33 -16.11 3.36 -11.32
C VAL A 33 -17.09 2.86 -12.38
N ASN A 34 -17.70 3.75 -13.15
CA ASN A 34 -18.73 3.40 -14.15
C ASN A 34 -18.19 2.59 -15.34
N HIS A 35 -16.90 2.73 -15.67
CA HIS A 35 -16.25 2.00 -16.77
C HIS A 35 -15.27 0.93 -16.29
N GLY A 36 -15.25 0.66 -14.99
CA GLY A 36 -14.28 -0.22 -14.34
C GLY A 36 -14.95 -1.28 -13.48
N VAL A 37 -14.20 -1.75 -12.48
CA VAL A 37 -14.69 -2.68 -11.46
C VAL A 37 -14.37 -2.09 -10.10
N ILE A 38 -15.37 -2.10 -9.23
CA ILE A 38 -15.29 -1.69 -7.83
C ILE A 38 -15.62 -2.90 -6.95
N GLY A 39 -14.98 -2.98 -5.80
CA GLY A 39 -15.29 -3.98 -4.78
C GLY A 39 -14.81 -3.52 -3.42
N ASP A 40 -15.52 -3.97 -2.39
CA ASP A 40 -15.09 -3.80 -1.01
C ASP A 40 -14.00 -4.83 -0.68
N LEU A 41 -12.86 -4.36 -0.15
CA LEU A 41 -11.71 -5.18 0.17
C LEU A 41 -11.53 -5.25 1.68
N ALA A 42 -11.58 -6.47 2.21
CA ALA A 42 -11.31 -6.69 3.62
C ALA A 42 -9.88 -6.23 4.00
N THR A 43 -9.78 -5.41 5.04
CA THR A 43 -8.50 -4.96 5.59
C THR A 43 -7.79 -6.06 6.38
N LEU A 44 -6.53 -5.81 6.76
CA LEU A 44 -5.78 -6.65 7.68
C LEU A 44 -5.83 -6.05 9.09
N TYR A 45 -5.87 -6.94 10.08
CA TYR A 45 -5.80 -6.54 11.49
C TYR A 45 -4.42 -6.82 12.08
N PRO A 46 -3.81 -5.88 12.84
CA PRO A 46 -4.29 -4.53 13.13
C PRO A 46 -4.12 -3.56 11.95
N GLU A 47 -4.96 -2.54 11.89
CA GLU A 47 -5.04 -1.53 10.81
C GLU A 47 -3.94 -0.47 10.91
N LEU A 48 -2.69 -0.90 11.04
CA LEU A 48 -1.55 0.01 11.11
C LEU A 48 -1.05 0.28 9.70
N SER A 49 -1.03 1.54 9.27
CA SER A 49 -0.54 1.98 7.96
C SER A 49 0.76 1.28 7.51
N PRO A 50 1.83 1.15 8.33
CA PRO A 50 3.06 0.52 7.85
C PRO A 50 2.89 -0.97 7.52
N MET A 51 2.00 -1.65 8.24
CA MET A 51 1.66 -3.04 8.00
C MET A 51 0.85 -3.19 6.71
N LEU A 52 -0.17 -2.35 6.53
CA LEU A 52 -1.08 -2.41 5.38
C LEU A 52 -0.33 -2.07 4.08
N TRP A 53 0.38 -0.94 4.03
CA TRP A 53 1.14 -0.52 2.85
C TRP A 53 2.23 -1.50 2.44
N THR A 54 2.90 -2.12 3.43
CA THR A 54 3.88 -3.18 3.14
C THR A 54 3.21 -4.45 2.64
N SER A 55 2.01 -4.78 3.14
CA SER A 55 1.24 -5.94 2.68
C SER A 55 0.83 -5.78 1.22
N ILE A 56 0.34 -4.60 0.83
CA ILE A 56 0.01 -4.27 -0.58
C ILE A 56 1.26 -4.40 -1.46
N ALA A 57 2.38 -3.80 -1.04
CA ALA A 57 3.62 -3.79 -1.82
C ALA A 57 4.23 -5.18 -2.03
N THR A 58 4.01 -6.13 -1.11
CA THR A 58 4.67 -7.44 -1.11
C THR A 58 3.74 -8.60 -1.43
N GLY A 59 2.42 -8.39 -1.37
CA GLY A 59 1.42 -9.45 -1.41
C GLY A 59 1.54 -10.44 -0.24
N LYS A 60 2.13 -10.03 0.89
CA LYS A 60 2.36 -10.87 2.07
C LYS A 60 1.69 -10.26 3.30
N ARG A 61 1.48 -11.07 4.34
CA ARG A 61 1.05 -10.60 5.67
C ARG A 61 2.24 -10.24 6.54
N ALA A 62 1.99 -9.51 7.63
CA ALA A 62 2.99 -9.02 8.59
C ALA A 62 4.03 -10.06 9.02
N TYR A 63 3.58 -11.27 9.36
CA TYR A 63 4.48 -12.34 9.80
C TYR A 63 5.51 -12.79 8.74
N LYS A 64 5.24 -12.54 7.45
CA LYS A 64 6.17 -12.83 6.36
C LYS A 64 7.05 -11.63 6.01
N HIS A 65 6.47 -10.43 5.85
CA HIS A 65 7.25 -9.26 5.43
C HIS A 65 7.96 -8.54 6.59
N GLY A 66 7.60 -8.84 7.85
CA GLY A 66 8.32 -8.42 9.06
C GLY A 66 8.00 -7.02 9.58
N ILE A 67 7.07 -6.29 8.96
CA ILE A 67 6.65 -4.96 9.40
C ILE A 67 5.39 -5.08 10.24
N TYR A 68 5.51 -4.84 11.55
CA TYR A 68 4.43 -5.05 12.52
C TYR A 68 3.77 -3.75 13.00
N GLY A 69 4.35 -2.59 12.70
CA GLY A 69 3.88 -1.31 13.20
C GLY A 69 4.85 -0.19 12.87
N PHE A 70 4.76 0.91 13.60
CA PHE A 70 5.58 2.11 13.39
C PHE A 70 7.00 2.02 13.95
N SER A 71 7.25 1.06 14.83
CA SER A 71 8.54 0.91 15.51
C SER A 71 8.93 -0.56 15.60
N GLU A 72 10.24 -0.79 15.69
CA GLU A 72 10.83 -2.11 15.84
C GLU A 72 11.98 -2.05 16.86
N PRO A 73 12.32 -3.16 17.50
CA PRO A 73 13.55 -3.26 18.26
C PRO A 73 14.77 -3.03 17.38
N THR A 74 15.81 -2.41 17.94
CA THR A 74 17.13 -2.42 17.29
C THR A 74 17.64 -3.85 17.13
N PRO A 75 18.55 -4.12 16.16
CA PRO A 75 19.08 -5.46 15.93
C PRO A 75 19.75 -6.10 17.16
N ASP A 76 20.28 -5.28 18.08
CA ASP A 76 20.86 -5.73 19.35
C ASP A 76 19.83 -5.92 20.48
N GLY A 77 18.56 -5.59 20.23
CA GLY A 77 17.44 -5.72 21.17
C GLY A 77 17.44 -4.73 22.34
N ARG A 78 18.32 -3.71 22.33
CA ARG A 78 18.52 -2.81 23.47
C ARG A 78 17.64 -1.56 23.46
N SER A 79 17.11 -1.18 22.30
CA SER A 79 16.23 -0.03 22.19
C SER A 79 15.16 -0.25 21.12
N ILE A 80 14.29 0.74 20.96
CA ILE A 80 13.24 0.79 19.94
C ILE A 80 13.60 1.90 18.96
N ARG A 81 13.45 1.62 17.66
CA ARG A 81 13.64 2.58 16.57
C ARG A 81 12.41 2.64 15.67
N PRO A 82 12.20 3.74 14.93
CA PRO A 82 11.25 3.75 13.82
C PRO A 82 11.60 2.67 12.80
N ILE A 83 10.58 2.05 12.21
CA ILE A 83 10.80 1.17 11.07
C ILE A 83 11.37 1.95 9.87
N SER A 84 12.06 1.24 8.99
CA SER A 84 12.60 1.79 7.75
C SER A 84 12.47 0.77 6.61
N ASN A 85 12.89 1.17 5.43
CA ASN A 85 12.89 0.33 4.23
C ASN A 85 13.74 -0.94 4.42
N LEU A 86 14.77 -0.86 5.28
CA LEU A 86 15.66 -1.97 5.63
C LEU A 86 15.02 -2.97 6.59
N SER A 87 13.89 -2.62 7.22
CA SER A 87 13.18 -3.47 8.17
C SER A 87 12.37 -4.58 7.46
N ARG A 88 12.07 -4.40 6.16
CA ARG A 88 11.26 -5.34 5.38
C ARG A 88 12.06 -6.59 5.01
N LYS A 89 11.52 -7.77 5.29
CA LYS A 89 12.16 -9.09 5.06
C LYS A 89 11.88 -9.71 3.69
N THR A 90 11.02 -9.08 2.88
CA THR A 90 10.59 -9.61 1.58
C THR A 90 10.72 -8.55 0.49
N LYS A 91 10.94 -8.99 -0.75
CA LYS A 91 10.91 -8.12 -1.92
C LYS A 91 9.52 -7.52 -2.09
N ALA A 92 9.47 -6.22 -2.34
CA ALA A 92 8.27 -5.57 -2.86
C ALA A 92 8.15 -5.84 -4.37
N ILE A 93 6.97 -5.58 -4.95
CA ILE A 93 6.69 -5.82 -6.36
C ILE A 93 7.69 -5.08 -7.26
N TRP A 94 8.03 -3.83 -6.96
CA TRP A 94 9.03 -3.07 -7.72
C TRP A 94 10.44 -3.67 -7.63
N ASN A 95 10.82 -4.30 -6.50
CA ASN A 95 12.10 -4.99 -6.41
C ASN A 95 12.15 -6.19 -7.38
N ILE A 96 11.03 -6.91 -7.51
CA ILE A 96 10.92 -8.05 -8.43
C ILE A 96 10.96 -7.54 -9.88
N LEU A 97 10.14 -6.54 -10.22
CA LEU A 97 10.09 -5.97 -11.56
C LEU A 97 11.46 -5.45 -12.02
N THR A 98 12.14 -4.66 -11.19
CA THR A 98 13.47 -4.13 -11.54
C THR A 98 14.51 -5.25 -11.71
N GLN A 99 14.45 -6.32 -10.93
CA GLN A 99 15.36 -7.47 -11.06
C GLN A 99 15.15 -8.23 -12.37
N GLU A 100 13.92 -8.29 -12.86
CA GLU A 100 13.56 -8.88 -14.15
C GLU A 100 13.75 -7.90 -15.33
N GLY A 101 14.37 -6.74 -15.10
CA GLY A 101 14.62 -5.74 -16.13
C GLY A 101 13.37 -4.98 -16.60
N ILE A 102 12.27 -5.06 -15.85
CA ILE A 102 11.03 -4.33 -16.14
C ILE A 102 11.11 -2.92 -15.51
N PRO A 103 10.97 -1.84 -16.30
CA PRO A 103 10.98 -0.49 -15.77
C PRO A 103 9.85 -0.26 -14.74
N CYS A 104 10.18 0.36 -13.62
CA CYS A 104 9.24 0.66 -12.54
C CYS A 104 9.63 1.96 -11.83
N HIS A 105 8.64 2.79 -11.54
CA HIS A 105 8.79 4.01 -10.77
C HIS A 105 7.89 3.97 -9.53
N VAL A 106 8.43 4.35 -8.37
CA VAL A 106 7.72 4.38 -7.09
C VAL A 106 7.85 5.77 -6.50
N ILE A 107 6.72 6.38 -6.15
CA ILE A 107 6.66 7.74 -5.62
C ILE A 107 5.79 7.71 -4.36
N GLY A 108 6.31 8.23 -3.25
CA GLY A 108 5.54 8.46 -2.02
C GLY A 108 5.00 7.20 -1.34
N TRP A 109 5.56 6.01 -1.61
CA TRP A 109 5.15 4.79 -0.93
C TRP A 109 5.84 4.73 0.44
N TRP A 110 5.10 4.49 1.53
CA TRP A 110 5.68 4.42 2.87
C TRP A 110 5.33 3.07 3.51
N PRO A 111 6.23 2.40 4.27
CA PRO A 111 7.64 2.70 4.53
C PRO A 111 8.51 2.06 3.43
N SER A 112 8.53 2.65 2.22
CA SER A 112 9.17 2.03 1.05
C SER A 112 10.62 2.38 0.92
#